data_AF-A0A8T3WQX9-F1
#
_entry.id   AF-A0A8T3WQX9-F1
#
_cell.length_a   1.000
_cell.length_b   1.000
_cell.length_c   1.000
_cell.angle_alpha   90.00
_cell.angle_beta   90.00
_cell.angle_gamma   90.00
#
_symmetry.space_group_name_H-M   'P 1'
#
loop_
_entity.id
_entity.type
_entity.pdbx_description
1 polymer ?
#
loop_
_entity_poly.entity_id
_entity_poly.type
_entity_poly.pdbx_seq_one_letter_code
_entity_poly.pdbx_strand_id
1 'polypeptide(L)'
;MKQLTPNFLDWNNQVLTSSIKKINLNIILIVILDTLFYLLSGFLAIAWFQRIQTKIFSFNIPTDIVSLGYDGAQRLISEAKLFYYLIIGSFILLLVAIIFLASILKGIIWAKTTNTKININLISRFFGLNFIWMGFWFVIVILISLLIEPRSAPMFMIITIILGIYFTNTLYTIFMKGQKLKSITDAIKLNILKIHMFLLPYAVIFMLLFIILRLGNLLKFQNSSILTGLLVILYLAIVRYYASTLVLEVKDLK
;
A
#
# COMPACT_ATOMS: atom_id res chain seq x y z
N MET A 1 -10.61 -26.69 -35.88
CA MET A 1 -11.21 -26.87 -34.54
C MET A 1 -11.06 -25.56 -33.79
N LYS A 2 -12.15 -24.85 -33.48
CA LYS A 2 -12.09 -23.69 -32.58
C LYS A 2 -11.75 -24.24 -31.18
N GLN A 3 -10.60 -23.89 -30.62
CA GLN A 3 -10.37 -24.10 -29.19
C GLN A 3 -11.48 -23.35 -28.46
N LEU A 4 -12.38 -24.10 -27.82
CA LEU A 4 -13.35 -23.54 -26.90
C LEU A 4 -12.55 -22.85 -25.80
N THR A 5 -12.56 -21.52 -25.81
CA THR A 5 -12.03 -20.72 -24.72
C THR A 5 -12.71 -21.22 -23.44
N PRO A 6 -11.95 -21.70 -22.43
CA PRO A 6 -12.53 -22.21 -21.21
C PRO A 6 -13.47 -21.15 -20.60
N ASN A 7 -14.58 -21.60 -20.02
CA ASN A 7 -15.49 -20.72 -19.30
C ASN A 7 -14.67 -19.92 -18.27
N PHE A 8 -14.91 -18.61 -18.18
CA PHE A 8 -14.18 -17.72 -17.27
C PHE A 8 -14.16 -18.25 -15.83
N LEU A 9 -15.27 -18.83 -15.37
CA LEU A 9 -15.36 -19.41 -14.03
C LEU A 9 -14.45 -20.63 -13.86
N ASP A 10 -14.39 -21.51 -14.84
CA ASP A 10 -13.55 -22.71 -14.80
C ASP A 10 -12.06 -22.33 -14.85
N TRP A 11 -11.70 -21.39 -15.73
CA TRP A 11 -10.34 -20.85 -15.79
C TRP A 11 -9.94 -20.17 -14.48
N ASN A 12 -10.80 -19.34 -13.90
CA ASN A 12 -10.50 -18.66 -12.64
C ASN A 12 -10.39 -19.64 -11.46
N ASN A 13 -11.24 -20.68 -11.42
CA ASN A 13 -11.13 -21.76 -10.44
C ASN A 13 -9.82 -22.54 -10.58
N GLN A 14 -9.34 -22.75 -11.81
CA GLN A 14 -8.03 -23.35 -12.04
C GLN A 14 -6.90 -22.45 -11.53
N VAL A 15 -6.93 -21.15 -11.80
CA VAL A 15 -5.99 -20.14 -11.26
C VAL A 15 -6.00 -20.15 -9.73
N LEU A 16 -7.19 -20.16 -9.12
CA LEU A 16 -7.34 -20.19 -7.67
C LEU A 16 -6.71 -21.46 -7.08
N THR A 17 -7.09 -22.62 -7.62
CA THR A 17 -6.59 -23.92 -7.16
C THR A 17 -5.07 -24.03 -7.35
N SER A 18 -4.55 -23.57 -8.48
CA SER A 18 -3.11 -23.58 -8.77
C SER A 18 -2.35 -22.62 -7.83
N SER A 19 -2.95 -21.48 -7.47
CA SER A 19 -2.37 -20.53 -6.52
C SER A 19 -2.27 -21.10 -5.10
N ILE A 20 -3.31 -21.82 -4.63
CA ILE A 20 -3.31 -22.48 -3.32
C ILE A 20 -2.22 -23.55 -3.25
N LYS A 21 -2.06 -24.33 -4.33
CA LYS A 21 -1.01 -25.36 -4.41
C LYS A 21 0.42 -24.82 -4.35
N LYS A 22 0.63 -23.53 -4.68
CA LYS A 22 1.94 -22.86 -4.61
C LYS A 22 2.27 -22.34 -3.21
N ILE A 23 1.30 -22.32 -2.30
CA ILE A 23 1.54 -21.92 -0.91
C ILE A 23 2.45 -22.98 -0.26
N ASN A 24 3.59 -22.52 0.26
CA ASN A 24 4.56 -23.36 0.97
C ASN A 24 4.86 -22.75 2.35
N LEU A 25 5.74 -23.38 3.14
CA LEU A 25 6.11 -22.91 4.49
C LEU A 25 6.66 -21.46 4.51
N ASN A 26 7.12 -20.92 3.38
CA ASN A 26 7.52 -19.51 3.32
C ASN A 26 6.35 -18.55 3.55
N ILE A 27 5.08 -18.99 3.47
CA ILE A 27 3.92 -18.15 3.80
C ILE A 27 3.98 -17.64 5.24
N ILE A 28 4.51 -18.45 6.18
CA ILE A 28 4.67 -18.04 7.58
C ILE A 28 5.66 -16.87 7.66
N LEU A 29 6.82 -17.02 7.02
CA LEU A 29 7.82 -15.95 6.95
C LEU A 29 7.25 -14.69 6.27
N ILE A 30 6.49 -14.86 5.19
CA ILE A 30 5.82 -13.77 4.49
C ILE A 30 4.85 -13.03 5.42
N VAL A 31 4.03 -13.75 6.18
CA VAL A 31 3.09 -13.16 7.16
C VAL A 31 3.84 -12.41 8.26
N ILE A 32 4.94 -12.96 8.79
CA ILE A 32 5.78 -12.29 9.78
C ILE A 32 6.36 -10.99 9.20
N LEU A 33 6.92 -11.04 7.99
CA LEU A 33 7.50 -9.87 7.32
C LEU A 33 6.44 -8.81 6.97
N ASP A 34 5.24 -9.21 6.55
CA ASP A 34 4.12 -8.30 6.33
C ASP A 34 3.71 -7.62 7.64
N THR A 35 3.57 -8.39 8.70
CA THR A 35 3.24 -7.86 10.05
C THR A 35 4.30 -6.85 10.49
N LEU A 36 5.57 -7.21 10.36
CA LEU A 36 6.70 -6.34 10.70
C LEU A 36 6.68 -5.05 9.86
N PHE A 37 6.40 -5.15 8.56
CA PHE A 37 6.28 -3.98 7.69
C PHE A 37 5.19 -3.03 8.18
N TYR A 38 3.97 -3.52 8.40
CA TYR A 38 2.85 -2.67 8.82
C TYR A 38 3.08 -2.08 10.22
N LEU A 39 3.62 -2.85 11.16
CA LEU A 39 3.95 -2.36 12.50
C LEU A 39 5.03 -1.27 12.47
N LEU A 40 6.12 -1.47 11.72
CA LEU A 40 7.19 -0.49 11.61
C LEU A 40 6.74 0.77 10.87
N SER A 41 5.99 0.64 9.76
CA SER A 41 5.42 1.80 9.06
C SER A 41 4.44 2.58 9.95
N GLY A 42 3.58 1.87 10.69
CA GLY A 42 2.66 2.49 11.65
C GLY A 42 3.40 3.20 12.78
N PHE A 43 4.42 2.56 13.36
CA PHE A 43 5.26 3.16 14.39
C PHE A 43 5.96 4.43 13.89
N LEU A 44 6.55 4.42 12.69
CA LEU A 44 7.18 5.60 12.09
C LEU A 44 6.19 6.75 11.91
N ALA A 45 4.98 6.45 11.42
CA ALA A 45 3.93 7.44 11.25
C ALA A 45 3.48 8.04 12.60
N ILE A 46 3.23 7.20 13.61
CA ILE A 46 2.83 7.64 14.95
C ILE A 46 3.94 8.48 15.60
N ALA A 47 5.19 8.03 15.54
CA ALA A 47 6.33 8.77 16.08
C ALA A 47 6.51 10.13 15.39
N TRP A 48 6.28 10.20 14.07
CA TRP A 48 6.27 11.46 13.35
C TRP A 48 5.13 12.37 13.81
N PHE A 49 3.89 11.86 13.88
CA PHE A 49 2.73 12.63 14.36
C PHE A 49 2.95 13.19 15.76
N GLN A 50 3.46 12.37 16.70
CA GLN A 50 3.76 12.82 18.06
C GLN A 50 4.79 13.95 18.07
N ARG A 51 5.86 13.83 17.27
CA ARG A 51 6.87 14.90 17.17
C ARG A 51 6.29 16.19 16.59
N ILE A 52 5.46 16.10 15.55
CA ILE A 52 4.79 17.27 14.98
C ILE A 52 3.83 17.89 15.98
N GLN A 53 3.04 17.08 16.67
CA GLN A 53 2.10 17.56 17.69
C GLN A 53 2.82 18.30 18.82
N THR A 54 3.93 17.76 19.34
CA THR A 54 4.74 18.46 20.35
C THR A 54 5.28 19.79 19.81
N LYS A 55 5.69 19.84 18.53
CA LYS A 55 6.16 21.08 17.90
C LYS A 55 5.03 22.10 17.68
N ILE A 56 3.83 21.65 17.30
CA ILE A 56 2.62 22.50 17.21
C ILE A 56 2.33 23.11 18.59
N PHE A 57 2.33 22.31 19.66
CA PHE A 57 2.05 22.83 21.00
C PHE A 57 3.11 23.79 21.53
N SER A 58 4.38 23.62 21.10
CA SER A 58 5.43 24.60 21.41
C SER A 58 5.38 25.87 20.55
N PHE A 59 4.63 25.86 19.45
CA PHE A 59 4.47 27.00 18.56
C PHE A 59 3.37 27.90 19.11
N ASN A 60 3.77 28.91 19.87
CA ASN A 60 2.83 29.82 20.55
C ASN A 60 2.38 30.92 19.58
N ILE A 61 1.21 30.75 18.95
CA ILE A 61 0.60 31.81 18.14
C ILE A 61 -0.04 32.81 19.09
N PRO A 62 0.38 34.09 19.11
CA PRO A 62 -0.26 35.10 19.94
C PRO A 62 -1.76 35.18 19.63
N THR A 63 -2.58 35.21 20.67
CA THR A 63 -4.05 35.25 20.53
C THR A 63 -4.55 36.54 19.90
N ASP A 64 -3.75 37.61 19.98
CA ASP A 64 -4.02 38.89 19.35
C ASP A 64 -2.91 39.24 18.36
N ILE A 65 -3.12 38.83 17.11
CA ILE A 65 -2.19 39.09 16.00
C ILE A 65 -2.23 40.58 15.61
N VAL A 66 -3.30 41.30 15.93
CA VAL A 66 -3.52 42.69 15.53
C VAL A 66 -2.72 43.66 16.42
N SER A 67 -2.45 43.28 17.67
CA SER A 67 -1.58 44.07 18.56
C SER A 67 -0.09 43.81 18.37
N LEU A 68 0.31 42.84 17.55
CA LEU A 68 1.69 42.69 17.12
C LEU A 68 2.01 43.81 16.13
N GLY A 69 2.74 44.83 16.59
CA GLY A 69 3.34 45.83 15.69
C GLY A 69 4.16 45.17 14.57
N TYR A 70 4.56 45.95 13.56
CA TYR A 70 5.20 45.45 12.34
C TYR A 70 6.33 44.43 12.56
N ASP A 71 7.22 44.70 13.52
CA ASP A 71 8.34 43.80 13.86
C ASP A 71 7.88 42.47 14.46
N GLY A 72 6.82 42.50 15.27
CA GLY A 72 6.21 41.29 15.85
C GLY A 72 5.52 40.44 14.79
N ALA A 73 4.81 41.08 13.85
CA ALA A 73 4.18 40.41 12.73
C ALA A 73 5.22 39.76 11.79
N GLN A 74 6.33 40.45 11.48
CA GLN A 74 7.41 39.87 10.66
C GLN A 74 8.08 38.65 11.32
N ARG A 75 8.30 38.69 12.64
CA ARG A 75 8.85 37.54 13.38
C ARG A 75 7.89 36.36 13.34
N LEU A 76 6.60 36.58 13.61
CA LEU A 76 5.59 35.53 13.56
C LEU A 76 5.49 34.88 12.17
N ILE A 77 5.50 35.68 11.10
CA ILE A 77 5.50 35.17 9.71
C ILE A 77 6.75 34.31 9.46
N SER A 78 7.91 34.76 9.90
CA SER A 78 9.18 34.03 9.70
C SER A 78 9.19 32.70 10.46
N GLU A 79 8.71 32.69 11.70
CA GLU A 79 8.57 31.49 12.51
C GLU A 79 7.54 30.51 11.93
N ALA A 80 6.38 31.02 11.47
CA ALA A 80 5.36 30.23 10.80
C ALA A 80 5.88 29.59 9.51
N LYS A 81 6.67 30.33 8.73
CA LYS A 81 7.31 29.84 7.50
C LYS A 81 8.33 28.73 7.80
N LEU A 82 9.18 28.92 8.82
CA LEU A 82 10.14 27.91 9.25
C LEU A 82 9.42 26.64 9.74
N PHE A 83 8.38 26.81 10.54
CA PHE A 83 7.53 25.73 11.03
C PHE A 83 6.86 24.95 9.88
N TYR A 84 6.34 25.66 8.89
CA TYR A 84 5.77 25.07 7.67
C TYR A 84 6.79 24.22 6.91
N TYR A 85 8.00 24.72 6.68
CA TYR A 85 9.05 23.94 6.01
C TYR A 85 9.54 22.76 6.84
N LEU A 86 9.54 22.86 8.17
CA LEU A 86 9.86 21.74 9.05
C LEU A 86 8.83 20.61 8.91
N ILE A 87 7.53 20.95 8.88
CA ILE A 87 6.47 19.95 8.65
C ILE A 87 6.70 19.25 7.31
N ILE A 88 6.88 20.00 6.22
CA ILE A 88 7.10 19.44 4.89
C ILE A 88 8.35 18.56 4.85
N GLY A 89 9.49 19.09 5.30
CA GLY A 89 10.76 18.38 5.26
C GLY A 89 10.73 17.09 6.07
N SER A 90 10.19 17.13 7.29
CA SER A 90 10.05 15.93 8.14
C SER A 90 9.09 14.91 7.56
N PHE A 91 8.02 15.36 6.89
CA PHE A 91 7.08 14.48 6.22
C PHE A 91 7.69 13.80 4.99
N ILE A 92 8.48 14.53 4.19
CA ILE A 92 9.25 13.94 3.08
C ILE A 92 10.21 12.87 3.62
N LEU A 93 10.90 13.13 4.74
CA LEU A 93 11.78 12.15 5.38
C LEU A 93 11.01 10.91 5.86
N LEU A 94 9.80 11.09 6.42
CA LEU A 94 8.92 9.97 6.78
C LEU A 94 8.57 9.13 5.54
N LEU A 95 8.20 9.76 4.43
CA LEU A 95 7.90 9.05 3.18
C LEU A 95 9.11 8.28 2.66
N VAL A 96 10.29 8.89 2.64
CA VAL A 96 11.54 8.22 2.23
C VAL A 96 11.84 7.03 3.14
N ALA A 97 11.64 7.15 4.45
CA ALA A 97 11.81 6.04 5.39
C ALA A 97 10.83 4.89 5.13
N ILE A 98 9.55 5.20 4.87
CA ILE A 98 8.54 4.19 4.51
C ILE A 98 8.87 3.52 3.17
N ILE A 99 9.30 4.28 2.15
CA ILE A 99 9.73 3.75 0.85
C ILE A 99 10.92 2.82 1.03
N PHE A 100 11.91 3.21 1.83
CA PHE A 100 13.08 2.38 2.13
C PHE A 100 12.68 1.06 2.82
N LEU A 101 11.83 1.14 3.85
CA LEU A 101 11.29 -0.01 4.56
C LEU A 101 10.48 -0.94 3.64
N ALA A 102 9.62 -0.37 2.79
CA ALA A 102 8.87 -1.10 1.78
C ALA A 102 9.82 -1.79 0.81
N SER A 103 10.91 -1.15 0.43
CA SER A 103 11.85 -1.68 -0.56
C SER A 103 12.59 -2.91 -0.06
N ILE A 104 12.95 -2.93 1.22
CA ILE A 104 13.57 -4.09 1.85
C ILE A 104 12.52 -5.18 2.10
N LEU A 105 11.49 -4.88 2.90
CA LEU A 105 10.56 -5.91 3.37
C LEU A 105 9.67 -6.44 2.24
N LYS A 106 9.04 -5.56 1.46
CA LYS A 106 8.23 -6.01 0.32
C LYS A 106 9.11 -6.63 -0.78
N GLY A 107 10.35 -6.16 -0.95
CA GLY A 107 11.31 -6.80 -1.85
C GLY A 107 11.56 -8.27 -1.49
N ILE A 108 11.83 -8.55 -0.21
CA ILE A 108 12.03 -9.93 0.30
C ILE A 108 10.75 -10.75 0.15
N ILE A 109 9.60 -10.20 0.58
CA ILE A 109 8.29 -10.87 0.53
C ILE A 109 7.95 -11.31 -0.90
N TRP A 110 8.08 -10.39 -1.86
CA TRP A 110 7.76 -10.68 -3.25
C TRP A 110 8.76 -11.62 -3.90
N ALA A 111 10.05 -11.49 -3.60
CA ALA A 111 11.05 -12.43 -4.07
C ALA A 111 10.76 -13.87 -3.58
N LYS A 112 10.33 -14.03 -2.31
CA LYS A 112 9.90 -15.33 -1.78
C LYS A 112 8.59 -15.83 -2.41
N THR A 113 7.66 -14.93 -2.70
CA THR A 113 6.39 -15.29 -3.34
C THR A 113 6.58 -15.79 -4.78
N THR A 114 7.50 -15.16 -5.53
CA THR A 114 7.78 -15.50 -6.93
C THR A 114 8.99 -16.41 -7.11
N ASN A 115 9.58 -16.93 -6.03
CA ASN A 115 10.81 -17.74 -6.02
C ASN A 115 11.99 -17.08 -6.75
N THR A 116 12.13 -15.76 -6.63
CA THR A 116 13.24 -14.98 -7.20
C THR A 116 14.39 -14.89 -6.20
N LYS A 117 15.65 -14.98 -6.68
CA LYS A 117 16.84 -14.87 -5.81
C LYS A 117 16.99 -13.44 -5.29
N ILE A 118 17.07 -13.30 -3.97
CA ILE A 118 17.30 -12.01 -3.30
C ILE A 118 18.77 -11.63 -3.44
N ASN A 119 19.04 -10.42 -3.91
CA ASN A 119 20.38 -9.81 -3.94
C ASN A 119 20.28 -8.28 -3.81
N ILE A 120 21.40 -7.60 -3.58
CA ILE A 120 21.44 -6.14 -3.38
C ILE A 120 20.95 -5.38 -4.63
N ASN A 121 21.27 -5.87 -5.83
CA ASN A 121 20.82 -5.27 -7.08
C ASN A 121 19.29 -5.31 -7.21
N LEU A 122 18.63 -6.40 -6.79
CA LEU A 122 17.18 -6.50 -6.72
C LEU A 122 16.60 -5.43 -5.79
N ILE A 123 17.13 -5.31 -4.57
CA ILE A 123 16.65 -4.34 -3.57
C ILE A 123 16.82 -2.91 -4.10
N SER A 124 17.96 -2.59 -4.71
CA SER A 124 18.22 -1.25 -5.29
C SER A 124 17.23 -0.92 -6.43
N ARG A 125 16.98 -1.86 -7.35
CA ARG A 125 15.99 -1.65 -8.41
C ARG A 125 14.56 -1.56 -7.87
N PHE A 126 14.25 -2.34 -6.83
CA PHE A 126 12.97 -2.30 -6.15
C PHE A 126 12.76 -0.98 -5.38
N PHE A 127 13.84 -0.39 -4.87
CA PHE A 127 13.84 0.96 -4.30
C PHE A 127 13.50 2.02 -5.35
N GLY A 128 14.17 1.99 -6.51
CA GLY A 128 13.82 2.88 -7.62
C GLY A 128 12.37 2.72 -8.09
N LEU A 129 11.86 1.49 -8.13
CA LEU A 129 10.46 1.20 -8.43
C LEU A 129 9.52 1.86 -7.42
N ASN A 130 9.76 1.64 -6.12
CA ASN A 130 8.91 2.17 -5.05
C ASN A 130 8.96 3.68 -4.96
N PHE A 131 10.12 4.29 -5.21
CA PHE A 131 10.25 5.73 -5.22
C PHE A 131 9.35 6.37 -6.28
N ILE A 132 9.38 5.86 -7.51
CA ILE A 132 8.51 6.34 -8.60
C ILE A 132 7.04 6.00 -8.30
N TRP A 133 6.76 4.77 -7.89
CA TRP A 133 5.40 4.28 -7.72
C TRP A 133 4.68 4.90 -6.52
N MET A 134 5.31 4.93 -5.35
CA MET A 134 4.75 5.59 -4.18
C MET A 134 4.73 7.11 -4.35
N GLY A 135 5.74 7.69 -5.02
CA GLY A 135 5.75 9.10 -5.39
C GLY A 135 4.56 9.49 -6.26
N PHE A 136 4.20 8.66 -7.25
CA PHE A 136 3.00 8.86 -8.07
C PHE A 136 1.71 8.89 -7.24
N TRP A 137 1.50 7.90 -6.37
CA TRP A 137 0.32 7.88 -5.48
C TRP A 137 0.30 9.05 -4.50
N PHE A 138 1.48 9.46 -4.03
CA PHE A 138 1.62 10.60 -3.16
C PHE A 138 1.18 11.91 -3.83
N VAL A 139 1.60 12.14 -5.09
CA VAL A 139 1.14 13.29 -5.88
C VAL A 139 -0.38 13.28 -6.02
N ILE A 140 -1.00 12.12 -6.27
CA ILE A 140 -2.47 12.01 -6.32
C ILE A 140 -3.11 12.42 -4.98
N VAL A 141 -2.57 11.99 -3.84
CA VAL A 141 -3.08 12.36 -2.51
C VAL A 141 -2.96 13.87 -2.27
N ILE A 142 -1.87 14.51 -2.68
CA ILE A 142 -1.74 15.97 -2.62
C ILE A 142 -2.79 16.63 -3.50
N LEU A 143 -2.95 16.20 -4.75
CA LEU A 143 -3.94 16.76 -5.67
C LEU A 143 -5.36 16.65 -5.11
N ILE A 144 -5.71 15.52 -4.47
CA ILE A 144 -6.99 15.38 -3.77
C ILE A 144 -7.11 16.40 -2.64
N SER A 145 -6.06 16.58 -1.84
CA SER A 145 -6.06 17.53 -0.72
C SER A 145 -6.22 18.99 -1.15
N LEU A 146 -5.74 19.33 -2.36
CA LEU A 146 -5.78 20.69 -2.90
C LEU A 146 -7.03 20.99 -3.73
N LEU A 147 -7.56 20.00 -4.44
CA LEU A 147 -8.62 20.20 -5.45
C LEU A 147 -9.99 19.73 -4.99
N ILE A 148 -10.08 18.88 -3.95
CA ILE A 148 -11.34 18.34 -3.44
C ILE A 148 -11.72 19.04 -2.15
N GLU A 149 -13.02 19.29 -1.97
CA GLU A 149 -13.56 19.86 -0.74
C GLU A 149 -13.14 19.04 0.50
N PRO A 150 -12.76 19.69 1.62
CA PRO A 150 -12.23 19.00 2.81
C PRO A 150 -13.16 17.92 3.37
N ARG A 151 -14.48 18.07 3.20
CA ARG A 151 -15.47 17.09 3.67
C ARG A 151 -15.45 15.80 2.85
N SER A 152 -15.14 15.89 1.57
CA SER A 152 -15.17 14.78 0.61
C SER A 152 -13.79 14.17 0.39
N ALA A 153 -12.71 14.95 0.60
CA ALA A 153 -11.33 14.53 0.38
C ALA A 153 -10.96 13.18 1.05
N PRO A 154 -11.37 12.88 2.30
CA PRO A 154 -11.06 11.60 2.93
C PRO A 154 -11.59 10.38 2.15
N MET A 155 -12.78 10.49 1.55
CA MET A 155 -13.37 9.41 0.76
C MET A 155 -12.53 9.14 -0.50
N PHE A 156 -12.13 10.19 -1.21
CA PHE A 156 -11.26 10.07 -2.39
C PHE A 156 -9.87 9.54 -2.02
N MET A 157 -9.31 9.92 -0.87
CA MET A 157 -8.05 9.36 -0.37
C MET A 157 -8.16 7.86 -0.12
N ILE A 158 -9.26 7.40 0.50
CA ILE A 158 -9.51 5.96 0.73
C ILE A 158 -9.58 5.21 -0.60
N ILE A 159 -10.33 5.73 -1.58
CA ILE A 159 -10.42 5.14 -2.92
C ILE A 159 -9.04 5.04 -3.57
N THR A 160 -8.25 6.12 -3.51
CA THR A 160 -6.87 6.16 -4.01
C THR A 160 -5.98 5.13 -3.33
N ILE A 161 -6.09 4.93 -2.01
CA ILE A 161 -5.34 3.90 -1.29
C ILE A 161 -5.73 2.49 -1.74
N ILE A 162 -7.04 2.22 -1.91
CA ILE A 162 -7.54 0.92 -2.38
C ILE A 162 -7.00 0.63 -3.79
N LEU A 163 -7.08 1.61 -4.68
CA LEU A 163 -6.50 1.50 -6.03
C LEU A 163 -4.98 1.28 -5.96
N GLY A 164 -4.28 2.02 -5.10
CA GLY A 164 -2.85 1.84 -4.87
C GLY A 164 -2.50 0.41 -4.49
N ILE A 165 -3.18 -0.16 -3.50
CA ILE A 165 -2.97 -1.55 -3.07
C ILE A 165 -3.25 -2.53 -4.22
N TYR A 166 -4.38 -2.35 -4.92
CA TYR A 166 -4.78 -3.18 -6.04
C TYR A 166 -3.73 -3.21 -7.15
N PHE A 167 -3.27 -2.04 -7.61
CA PHE A 167 -2.28 -1.95 -8.69
C PHE A 167 -0.89 -2.46 -8.24
N THR A 168 -0.53 -2.25 -6.98
CA THR A 168 0.78 -2.62 -6.42
C THR A 168 1.04 -4.13 -6.48
N ASN A 169 0.03 -4.97 -6.23
CA ASN A 169 0.19 -6.43 -6.29
C ASN A 169 0.58 -6.91 -7.71
N THR A 170 -0.09 -6.39 -8.73
CA THR A 170 0.21 -6.69 -10.12
C THR A 170 1.60 -6.16 -10.51
N LEU A 171 1.90 -4.91 -10.10
CA LEU A 171 3.18 -4.28 -10.38
C LEU A 171 4.36 -5.08 -9.84
N TYR A 172 4.32 -5.45 -8.56
CA TYR A 172 5.42 -6.18 -7.94
C TYR A 172 5.59 -7.57 -8.56
N THR A 173 4.50 -8.24 -8.94
CA THR A 173 4.60 -9.51 -9.67
C THR A 173 5.33 -9.36 -11.00
N ILE A 174 4.93 -8.38 -11.83
CA ILE A 174 5.55 -8.15 -13.14
C ILE A 174 7.02 -7.75 -12.97
N PHE A 175 7.28 -6.88 -11.98
CA PHE A 175 8.62 -6.45 -11.68
C PHE A 175 9.54 -7.59 -11.26
N MET A 176 9.08 -8.56 -10.46
CA MET A 176 9.94 -9.68 -10.05
C MET A 176 10.45 -10.53 -11.22
N LYS A 177 9.71 -10.57 -12.33
CA LYS A 177 10.13 -11.29 -13.56
C LYS A 177 11.15 -10.52 -14.38
N GLY A 178 10.92 -9.22 -14.59
CA GLY A 178 11.69 -8.42 -15.54
C GLY A 178 12.69 -7.46 -14.91
N GLN A 179 12.48 -7.08 -13.65
CA GLN A 179 13.25 -6.12 -12.86
C GLN A 179 13.53 -4.80 -13.59
N LYS A 180 12.55 -4.34 -14.38
CA LYS A 180 12.60 -3.12 -15.20
C LYS A 180 11.48 -2.16 -14.79
N LEU A 181 11.73 -0.86 -14.85
CA LEU A 181 10.72 0.17 -14.57
C LEU A 181 9.55 0.14 -15.55
N LYS A 182 9.74 -0.39 -16.77
CA LYS A 182 8.65 -0.69 -17.73
C LYS A 182 7.54 -1.56 -17.11
N SER A 183 7.83 -2.28 -16.02
CA SER A 183 6.81 -3.02 -15.27
C SER A 183 5.66 -2.14 -14.76
N ILE A 184 5.89 -0.84 -14.52
CA ILE A 184 4.83 0.12 -14.13
C ILE A 184 3.78 0.23 -15.24
N THR A 185 4.21 0.52 -16.46
CA THR A 185 3.29 0.69 -17.59
C THR A 185 2.62 -0.63 -17.97
N ASP A 186 3.38 -1.74 -17.93
CA ASP A 186 2.84 -3.08 -18.17
C ASP A 186 1.77 -3.46 -17.12
N ALA A 187 1.98 -3.12 -15.85
CA ALA A 187 1.03 -3.39 -14.77
C ALA A 187 -0.22 -2.54 -14.88
N ILE A 188 -0.09 -1.25 -15.20
CA ILE A 188 -1.24 -0.36 -15.42
C ILE A 188 -2.09 -0.90 -16.57
N LYS A 189 -1.46 -1.22 -17.70
CA LYS A 189 -2.15 -1.77 -18.87
C LYS A 189 -2.87 -3.07 -18.54
N LEU A 190 -2.21 -3.99 -17.83
CA LEU A 190 -2.82 -5.27 -17.44
C LEU A 190 -4.03 -5.07 -16.51
N ASN A 191 -3.89 -4.24 -15.47
CA ASN A 191 -4.94 -3.98 -14.50
C ASN A 191 -6.18 -3.32 -15.12
N ILE A 192 -6.00 -2.42 -16.08
CA ILE A 192 -7.12 -1.77 -16.78
C ILE A 192 -7.78 -2.74 -17.76
N LEU A 193 -7.01 -3.40 -18.63
CA LEU A 193 -7.57 -4.27 -19.67
C LEU A 193 -8.23 -5.53 -19.10
N LYS A 194 -7.78 -6.01 -17.94
CA LYS A 194 -8.23 -7.28 -17.34
C LYS A 194 -8.82 -7.08 -15.95
N ILE A 195 -9.34 -5.89 -15.64
CA ILE A 195 -9.88 -5.54 -14.30
C ILE A 195 -10.84 -6.59 -13.75
N HIS A 196 -11.73 -7.12 -14.59
CA HIS A 196 -12.70 -8.16 -14.23
C HIS A 196 -12.05 -9.46 -13.75
N MET A 197 -10.87 -9.81 -14.26
CA MET A 197 -10.14 -11.02 -13.84
C MET A 197 -9.55 -10.87 -12.44
N PHE A 198 -9.16 -9.64 -12.08
CA PHE A 198 -8.58 -9.34 -10.78
C PHE A 198 -9.63 -9.00 -9.73
N LEU A 199 -10.87 -8.63 -10.09
CA LEU A 199 -11.93 -8.27 -9.13
C LEU A 199 -12.42 -9.46 -8.29
N LEU A 200 -12.51 -10.64 -8.89
CA LEU A 200 -13.06 -11.84 -8.24
C LEU A 200 -12.40 -12.18 -6.89
N PRO A 201 -11.06 -12.27 -6.76
CA PRO A 201 -10.45 -12.49 -5.45
C PRO A 201 -10.92 -11.39 -4.49
N TYR A 202 -10.72 -10.10 -4.79
CA TYR A 202 -11.08 -9.02 -3.86
C TYR A 202 -12.56 -9.10 -3.43
N ALA A 203 -13.48 -9.50 -4.32
CA ALA A 203 -14.89 -9.69 -3.99
C ALA A 203 -15.13 -10.86 -3.00
N VAL A 204 -14.54 -12.04 -3.25
CA VAL A 204 -14.58 -13.19 -2.32
C VAL A 204 -14.09 -12.78 -0.93
N ILE A 205 -13.16 -11.84 -0.90
CA ILE A 205 -12.46 -11.43 0.30
C ILE A 205 -13.30 -10.45 1.10
N PHE A 206 -13.87 -9.44 0.44
CA PHE A 206 -14.82 -8.55 1.08
C PHE A 206 -15.95 -9.35 1.74
N MET A 207 -16.38 -10.44 1.08
CA MET A 207 -17.37 -11.37 1.63
C MET A 207 -16.87 -12.11 2.87
N LEU A 208 -15.68 -12.73 2.82
CA LEU A 208 -15.10 -13.44 3.97
C LEU A 208 -14.83 -12.51 5.17
N LEU A 209 -14.32 -11.31 4.90
CA LEU A 209 -14.01 -10.31 5.93
C LEU A 209 -15.29 -9.80 6.58
N PHE A 210 -16.36 -9.59 5.79
CA PHE A 210 -17.69 -9.29 6.32
C PHE A 210 -18.23 -10.41 7.23
N ILE A 211 -18.10 -11.67 6.81
CA ILE A 211 -18.51 -12.83 7.61
C ILE A 211 -17.74 -12.88 8.94
N ILE A 212 -16.42 -12.72 8.90
CA ILE A 212 -15.55 -12.74 10.10
C ILE A 212 -15.90 -11.60 11.05
N LEU A 213 -16.06 -10.38 10.56
CA LEU A 213 -16.46 -9.23 11.39
C LEU A 213 -17.83 -9.47 12.03
N ARG A 214 -18.78 -10.05 11.28
CA ARG A 214 -20.10 -10.38 11.79
C ARG A 214 -20.03 -11.46 12.88
N LEU A 215 -19.25 -12.51 12.67
CA LEU A 215 -19.02 -13.57 13.66
C LEU A 215 -18.31 -13.03 14.92
N GLY A 216 -17.32 -12.15 14.75
CA GLY A 216 -16.60 -11.52 15.88
C GLY A 216 -17.53 -10.69 16.77
N ASN A 217 -18.45 -9.94 16.15
CA ASN A 217 -19.47 -9.18 16.86
C ASN A 217 -20.51 -10.08 17.56
N LEU A 218 -20.87 -11.21 16.94
CA LEU A 218 -21.81 -12.18 17.55
C LEU A 218 -21.19 -12.91 18.74
N LEU A 219 -19.90 -13.26 18.67
CA LEU A 219 -19.19 -14.04 19.68
C LEU A 219 -18.52 -13.19 20.78
N LYS A 220 -18.65 -11.85 20.73
CA LYS A 220 -18.12 -10.89 21.72
C LYS A 220 -16.66 -11.12 22.10
N PHE A 221 -15.80 -11.42 21.11
CA PHE A 221 -14.37 -11.57 21.38
C PHE A 221 -13.75 -10.23 21.85
N GLN A 222 -13.23 -10.20 23.09
CA GLN A 222 -12.56 -9.02 23.66
C GLN A 222 -11.29 -8.61 22.88
N ASN A 223 -10.63 -9.56 22.19
CA ASN A 223 -9.45 -9.32 21.35
C ASN A 223 -9.75 -9.33 19.84
N SER A 224 -10.98 -9.01 19.45
CA SER A 224 -11.44 -9.05 18.06
C SER A 224 -10.55 -8.26 17.09
N SER A 225 -9.98 -7.13 17.51
CA SER A 225 -9.12 -6.29 16.66
C SER A 225 -7.80 -6.98 16.26
N ILE A 226 -7.13 -7.67 17.20
CA ILE A 226 -5.87 -8.37 16.93
C ILE A 226 -6.12 -9.57 16.00
N LEU A 227 -7.17 -10.34 16.31
CA LEU A 227 -7.58 -11.48 15.49
C LEU A 227 -7.92 -11.03 14.06
N THR A 228 -8.68 -9.93 13.92
CA THR A 228 -9.03 -9.34 12.63
C THR A 228 -7.79 -8.90 11.88
N GLY A 229 -6.82 -8.25 12.55
CA GLY A 229 -5.56 -7.85 11.95
C GLY A 229 -4.73 -9.03 11.42
N LEU A 230 -4.59 -10.10 12.21
CA LEU A 230 -3.88 -11.31 11.78
C LEU A 230 -4.56 -11.99 10.60
N LEU A 231 -5.90 -12.06 10.61
CA LEU A 231 -6.67 -12.62 9.50
C LEU A 231 -6.48 -11.79 8.23
N VAL A 232 -6.48 -10.45 8.33
CA VAL A 232 -6.19 -9.55 7.20
C VAL A 232 -4.78 -9.78 6.64
N ILE A 233 -3.77 -9.98 7.49
CA ILE A 233 -2.39 -10.21 7.03
C ILE A 233 -2.23 -11.57 6.35
N LEU A 234 -2.74 -12.64 6.98
CA LEU A 234 -2.75 -13.97 6.37
C LEU A 234 -3.44 -13.94 5.01
N TYR A 235 -4.55 -13.22 4.97
CA TYR A 235 -5.32 -13.00 3.77
C TYR A 235 -4.51 -12.27 2.67
N LEU A 236 -3.85 -11.15 2.99
CA LEU A 236 -2.98 -10.43 2.05
C LEU A 236 -1.88 -11.33 1.49
N ALA A 237 -1.36 -12.27 2.28
CA ALA A 237 -0.40 -13.26 1.80
C ALA A 237 -1.01 -14.21 0.77
N ILE A 238 -2.24 -14.70 0.97
CA ILE A 238 -2.94 -15.58 0.01
C ILE A 238 -3.24 -14.85 -1.30
N VAL A 239 -3.74 -13.61 -1.25
CA VAL A 239 -3.97 -12.77 -2.44
C VAL A 239 -2.72 -12.63 -3.28
N ARG A 240 -1.58 -12.51 -2.61
CA ARG A 240 -0.31 -12.34 -3.28
C ARG A 240 0.01 -13.53 -4.19
N TYR A 241 -0.22 -14.75 -3.70
CA TYR A 241 -0.06 -15.96 -4.51
C TYR A 241 -1.06 -16.04 -5.66
N TYR A 242 -2.31 -15.63 -5.43
CA TYR A 242 -3.33 -15.54 -6.47
C TYR A 242 -2.94 -14.53 -7.55
N ALA A 243 -2.67 -13.28 -7.18
CA ALA A 243 -2.27 -12.21 -8.09
C ALA A 243 -1.00 -12.59 -8.87
N SER A 244 -0.03 -13.22 -8.18
CA SER A 244 1.19 -13.73 -8.81
C SER A 244 0.89 -14.75 -9.92
N THR A 245 0.01 -15.70 -9.62
CA THR A 245 -0.39 -16.77 -10.54
C THR A 245 -1.25 -16.25 -11.69
N LEU A 246 -2.20 -15.36 -11.43
CA LEU A 246 -3.02 -14.75 -12.46
C LEU A 246 -2.18 -13.93 -13.45
N VAL A 247 -1.23 -13.13 -12.95
CA VAL A 247 -0.32 -12.35 -13.82
C VAL A 247 0.63 -13.25 -14.61
N LEU A 248 0.95 -14.45 -14.12
CA LEU A 248 1.66 -15.46 -14.89
C LEU A 248 0.78 -15.97 -16.05
N GLU A 249 -0.42 -16.45 -15.75
CA GLU A 249 -1.27 -17.10 -16.74
C GLU A 249 -1.83 -16.11 -17.78
N VAL A 250 -2.16 -14.87 -17.41
CA VAL A 250 -2.69 -13.86 -18.34
C VAL A 250 -1.63 -13.35 -19.32
N LYS A 251 -0.34 -13.43 -18.97
CA LYS A 251 0.75 -13.02 -19.88
C LYS A 251 0.99 -14.04 -20.99
N ASP A 252 0.61 -15.29 -20.76
CA ASP A 252 0.72 -16.40 -21.71
C ASP A 252 -0.50 -16.48 -22.64
N LEU A 253 -1.60 -15.78 -22.31
CA LEU A 253 -2.80 -15.59 -23.16
C LEU A 253 -2.63 -14.51 -24.25
N LYS A 254 -1.44 -14.40 -24.85
CA LYS A 254 -1.19 -13.49 -25.98
C LYS A 254 -1.93 -13.94 -27.24
#